data_AF-A0A4U0H0W5-F1
#
_entry.id   AF-A0A4U0H0W5-F1
#
_cell.length_a   1.000
_cell.length_b   1.000
_cell.length_c   1.000
_cell.angle_alpha   90.00
_cell.angle_beta   90.00
_cell.angle_gamma   90.00
#
_symmetry.space_group_name_H-M   'P 1'
#
loop_
_entity.id
_entity.type
_entity.pdbx_description
1 polymer ?
#
loop_
_entity_poly.entity_id
_entity_poly.type
_entity_poly.pdbx_seq_one_letter_code
_entity_poly.pdbx_strand_id
1 'polypeptide(L)'
;MTMHASAFDFHTDRTAVVFQDKPLAYLSPALTRAYVAARESERQFVVMTPSASKLTLPLYQLLQREGCIWMASAADGTFYNGFTGQQYRWNGDVFAAEEQLAPDYLQASGGSDGVVQARGEILHPASEATRIGEFTAALFRELTGAEPSGWGIHEPVSEPWDIAALTRYCYETAPMTSNIIVVGRPRPGTEVPSIGVLTVTRSATGVHESVELFCEAVDPLSEDELASFGSAMHRAHARTALAGHTMLLEQLASPARFTGVSVPACAFFGPEALKQFGPQQALAAAGERARLVGVPPLQSLAVTYHRDPAGVRRHPLDEFTELVGKLAGGKF
;
A
#
# COMPACT_ATOMS: atom_id res chain seq x y z
N MET A 1 36.39 -20.01 13.18
CA MET A 1 35.82 -19.52 11.91
C MET A 1 34.35 -19.93 11.87
N THR A 2 33.48 -19.11 12.46
CA THR A 2 32.04 -19.24 12.26
C THR A 2 31.77 -18.70 10.86
N MET A 3 31.43 -19.59 9.91
CA MET A 3 30.89 -19.14 8.62
C MET A 3 29.63 -18.34 8.94
N HIS A 4 29.65 -17.02 8.72
CA HIS A 4 28.40 -16.31 8.56
C HIS A 4 27.74 -16.93 7.33
N ALA A 5 26.60 -17.62 7.53
CA ALA A 5 25.77 -18.03 6.41
C ALA A 5 25.52 -16.77 5.57
N SER A 6 25.83 -16.85 4.27
CA SER A 6 25.56 -15.77 3.32
C SER A 6 24.12 -15.29 3.50
N ALA A 7 23.91 -13.97 3.50
CA ALA A 7 22.56 -13.40 3.55
C ALA A 7 21.76 -13.67 2.25
N PHE A 8 22.44 -14.16 1.21
CA PHE A 8 21.92 -14.48 -0.11
C PHE A 8 22.10 -15.96 -0.41
N ASP A 9 21.17 -16.53 -1.17
CA ASP A 9 21.31 -17.89 -1.71
C ASP A 9 22.29 -17.91 -2.88
N PHE A 10 22.33 -16.83 -3.64
CA PHE A 10 23.25 -16.62 -4.77
C PHE A 10 23.62 -15.14 -4.90
N HIS A 11 24.85 -14.82 -5.29
CA HIS A 11 25.24 -13.44 -5.59
C HIS A 11 26.39 -13.37 -6.61
N THR A 12 26.50 -12.22 -7.26
CA THR A 12 27.60 -11.78 -8.13
C THR A 12 28.18 -10.48 -7.57
N ASP A 13 29.01 -9.78 -8.33
CA ASP A 13 29.46 -8.44 -7.95
C ASP A 13 28.33 -7.41 -8.02
N ARG A 14 27.29 -7.66 -8.81
CA ARG A 14 26.20 -6.69 -9.07
C ARG A 14 24.83 -7.12 -8.58
N THR A 15 24.62 -8.41 -8.32
CA THR A 15 23.30 -8.95 -7.99
C THR A 15 23.37 -9.82 -6.74
N ALA A 16 22.37 -9.71 -5.88
CA ALA A 16 22.15 -10.56 -4.72
C ALA A 16 20.75 -11.17 -4.82
N VAL A 17 20.67 -12.50 -4.79
CA VAL A 17 19.43 -13.26 -5.01
C VAL A 17 19.05 -14.03 -3.75
N VAL A 18 17.78 -13.95 -3.39
CA VAL A 18 17.16 -14.79 -2.37
C VAL A 18 15.99 -15.54 -3.01
N PHE A 19 15.95 -16.87 -2.86
CA PHE A 19 14.83 -17.70 -3.29
C PHE A 19 13.76 -17.74 -2.20
N GLN A 20 12.50 -17.58 -2.60
CA GLN A 20 11.32 -17.77 -1.75
C GLN A 20 10.39 -18.77 -2.41
N ASP A 21 10.69 -20.06 -2.22
CA ASP A 21 9.85 -21.17 -2.68
C ASP A 21 8.75 -21.46 -1.66
N LYS A 22 7.78 -20.54 -1.57
CA LYS A 22 6.61 -20.62 -0.69
C LYS A 22 5.38 -20.13 -1.44
N PRO A 23 4.18 -20.70 -1.20
CA PRO A 23 2.93 -20.19 -1.77
C PRO A 23 2.68 -18.71 -1.41
N LEU A 24 3.08 -18.31 -0.20
CA LEU A 24 3.03 -16.94 0.29
C LEU A 24 4.42 -16.54 0.81
N ALA A 25 5.04 -15.58 0.14
CA ALA A 25 6.29 -14.95 0.59
C ALA A 25 5.97 -13.66 1.35
N TYR A 26 6.68 -13.45 2.46
CA TYR A 26 6.41 -12.37 3.41
C TYR A 26 7.70 -11.69 3.87
N LEU A 27 7.60 -10.50 4.45
CA LEU A 27 8.75 -9.69 4.86
C LEU A 27 9.39 -10.22 6.16
N SER A 28 10.11 -11.34 6.05
CA SER A 28 10.77 -11.97 7.20
C SER A 28 12.00 -11.20 7.68
N PRO A 29 12.45 -11.41 8.94
CA PRO A 29 13.71 -10.85 9.43
C PRO A 29 14.93 -11.24 8.58
N ALA A 30 14.92 -12.43 7.96
CA ALA A 30 15.99 -12.88 7.07
C ALA A 30 16.01 -12.07 5.76
N LEU A 31 14.83 -11.85 5.15
CA LEU A 31 14.70 -11.04 3.94
C LEU A 31 15.10 -9.59 4.17
N THR A 32 14.74 -8.99 5.32
CA THR A 32 15.17 -7.62 5.63
C THR A 32 16.68 -7.53 5.80
N ARG A 33 17.32 -8.49 6.49
CA ARG A 33 18.78 -8.52 6.59
C ARG A 33 19.45 -8.69 5.23
N ALA A 34 18.89 -9.53 4.36
CA ALA A 34 19.37 -9.67 3.00
C ALA A 34 19.25 -8.37 2.21
N TYR A 35 18.11 -7.69 2.28
CA TYR A 35 17.92 -6.38 1.64
C TYR A 35 18.96 -5.35 2.13
N VAL A 36 19.19 -5.25 3.45
CA VAL A 36 20.20 -4.35 4.02
C VAL A 36 21.60 -4.71 3.52
N ALA A 37 21.99 -5.98 3.55
CA ALA A 37 23.30 -6.43 3.06
C ALA A 37 23.48 -6.15 1.55
N ALA A 38 22.42 -6.28 0.75
CA ALA A 38 22.46 -5.96 -0.68
C ALA A 38 22.68 -4.47 -0.89
N ARG A 39 21.99 -3.63 -0.12
CA ARG A 39 22.17 -2.16 -0.15
C ARG A 39 23.56 -1.72 0.28
N GLU A 40 24.09 -2.27 1.37
CA GLU A 40 25.44 -1.97 1.88
C GLU A 40 26.54 -2.39 0.91
N SER A 41 26.27 -3.41 0.11
CA SER A 41 27.21 -3.89 -0.91
C SER A 41 26.90 -3.41 -2.32
N GLU A 42 26.00 -2.42 -2.46
CA GLU A 42 25.63 -1.78 -3.73
C GLU A 42 25.15 -2.77 -4.82
N ARG A 43 24.56 -3.89 -4.39
CA ARG A 43 23.99 -4.91 -5.28
C ARG A 43 22.52 -4.66 -5.53
N GLN A 44 22.07 -5.02 -6.72
CA GLN A 44 20.65 -5.19 -7.01
C GLN A 44 20.11 -6.36 -6.18
N PHE A 45 19.04 -6.11 -5.42
CA PHE A 45 18.40 -7.11 -4.58
C PHE A 45 17.26 -7.80 -5.32
N VAL A 46 17.39 -9.11 -5.55
CA VAL A 46 16.41 -9.90 -6.30
C VAL A 46 15.78 -10.92 -5.35
N VAL A 47 14.46 -10.87 -5.24
CA VAL A 47 13.68 -11.94 -4.60
C VAL A 47 13.06 -12.78 -5.71
N MET A 48 13.45 -14.06 -5.77
CA MET A 48 12.95 -14.98 -6.77
C MET A 48 11.86 -15.89 -6.18
N THR A 49 10.73 -16.00 -6.87
CA THR A 49 9.60 -16.86 -6.46
C THR A 49 9.11 -17.70 -7.65
N PRO A 50 8.52 -18.89 -7.43
CA PRO A 50 7.63 -19.49 -8.43
C PRO A 50 6.54 -18.52 -8.89
N SER A 51 6.07 -18.61 -10.14
CA SER A 51 4.98 -17.77 -10.67
C SER A 51 3.63 -17.97 -9.96
N ALA A 52 3.48 -19.10 -9.25
CA ALA A 52 2.33 -19.40 -8.41
C ALA A 52 2.38 -18.76 -7.00
N SER A 53 3.54 -18.23 -6.60
CA SER A 53 3.70 -17.56 -5.30
C SER A 53 3.05 -16.18 -5.30
N LYS A 54 2.66 -15.74 -4.10
CA LYS A 54 2.14 -14.40 -3.84
C LYS A 54 3.02 -13.68 -2.82
N LEU A 55 2.99 -12.35 -2.86
CA LEU A 55 3.66 -11.50 -1.87
C LEU A 55 2.65 -10.88 -0.92
N THR A 56 2.95 -10.87 0.37
CA THR A 56 2.24 -10.02 1.33
C THR A 56 2.47 -8.54 0.98
N LEU A 57 1.53 -7.66 1.39
CA LEU A 57 1.64 -6.22 1.18
C LEU A 57 3.00 -5.62 1.62
N PRO A 58 3.55 -5.95 2.81
CA PRO A 58 4.84 -5.42 3.24
C PRO A 58 6.02 -5.82 2.32
N LEU A 59 6.08 -7.09 1.90
CA LEU A 59 7.14 -7.54 1.00
C LEU A 59 6.97 -6.94 -0.40
N TYR A 60 5.73 -6.87 -0.88
CA TYR A 60 5.39 -6.22 -2.15
C TYR A 60 5.88 -4.77 -2.18
N GLN A 61 5.59 -3.98 -1.13
CA GLN A 61 6.06 -2.59 -1.04
C GLN A 61 7.59 -2.47 -0.90
N LEU A 62 8.26 -3.36 -0.15
CA LEU A 62 9.73 -3.35 -0.08
C LEU A 62 10.35 -3.53 -1.47
N LEU A 63 9.80 -4.46 -2.27
CA LEU A 63 10.33 -4.80 -3.58
C LEU A 63 9.99 -3.79 -4.68
N GLN A 64 9.09 -2.83 -4.42
CA GLN A 64 8.88 -1.68 -5.29
C GLN A 64 9.98 -0.60 -5.18
N ARG A 65 10.86 -0.70 -4.19
CA ARG A 65 11.95 0.27 -4.01
C ARG A 65 12.99 0.15 -5.11
N GLU A 66 13.67 1.25 -5.37
CA GLU A 66 14.79 1.29 -6.31
C GLU A 66 15.88 0.29 -5.92
N GLY A 67 16.38 -0.44 -6.92
CA GLY A 67 17.39 -1.48 -6.73
C GLY A 67 16.83 -2.84 -6.30
N CYS A 68 15.51 -2.97 -6.12
CA CYS A 68 14.84 -4.25 -5.90
C CYS A 68 14.24 -4.81 -7.20
N ILE A 69 14.21 -6.15 -7.32
CA ILE A 69 13.45 -6.86 -8.35
C ILE A 69 12.68 -8.00 -7.67
N TRP A 70 11.38 -8.10 -7.98
CA TRP A 70 10.64 -9.34 -7.82
C TRP A 70 10.72 -10.15 -9.10
N MET A 71 11.41 -11.28 -9.04
CA MET A 71 11.60 -12.18 -10.18
C MET A 71 10.71 -13.42 -10.02
N ALA A 72 9.70 -13.55 -10.85
CA ALA A 72 8.89 -14.76 -10.93
C ALA A 72 9.51 -15.75 -11.92
N SER A 73 9.53 -17.04 -11.56
CA SER A 73 9.95 -18.14 -12.43
C SER A 73 8.72 -18.94 -12.86
N ALA A 74 8.43 -18.95 -14.16
CA ALA A 74 7.37 -19.77 -14.76
C ALA A 74 7.79 -21.24 -14.84
N ALA A 75 6.80 -22.12 -15.02
CA ALA A 75 7.03 -23.58 -15.08
C ALA A 75 7.89 -24.01 -16.29
N ASP A 76 7.93 -23.20 -17.35
CA ASP A 76 8.77 -23.41 -18.53
C ASP A 76 10.21 -22.89 -18.38
N GLY A 77 10.56 -22.34 -17.21
CA GLY A 77 11.88 -21.79 -16.91
C GLY A 77 12.04 -20.30 -17.27
N THR A 78 10.99 -19.65 -17.78
CA THR A 78 11.02 -18.21 -18.06
C THR A 78 11.08 -17.40 -16.77
N PHE A 79 11.99 -16.43 -16.71
CA PHE A 79 12.04 -15.45 -15.65
C PHE A 79 11.37 -14.15 -16.08
N TYR A 80 10.56 -13.56 -15.21
CA TYR A 80 9.92 -12.28 -15.49
C TYR A 80 9.71 -11.45 -14.24
N ASN A 81 9.63 -10.13 -14.41
CA ASN A 81 9.36 -9.21 -13.33
C ASN A 81 7.90 -9.34 -12.88
N GLY A 82 7.67 -9.72 -11.62
CA GLY A 82 6.33 -9.99 -11.07
C GLY A 82 5.41 -8.76 -11.00
N PHE A 83 5.95 -7.53 -11.12
CA PHE A 83 5.16 -6.29 -11.14
C PHE A 83 4.72 -5.86 -12.54
N THR A 84 5.44 -6.29 -13.59
CA THR A 84 5.28 -5.72 -14.95
C THR A 84 5.08 -6.79 -16.02
N GLY A 85 5.41 -8.05 -15.73
CA GLY A 85 5.40 -9.14 -16.69
C GLY A 85 6.59 -9.16 -17.65
N GLN A 86 7.46 -8.14 -17.63
CA GLN A 86 8.62 -8.07 -18.52
C GLN A 86 9.53 -9.28 -18.28
N GLN A 87 9.87 -10.00 -19.36
CA GLN A 87 10.78 -11.15 -19.29
C GLN A 87 12.22 -10.71 -19.06
N TYR A 88 12.99 -11.58 -18.42
CA TYR A 88 14.39 -11.35 -18.10
C TYR A 88 15.22 -12.59 -18.44
N ARG A 89 16.47 -12.34 -18.83
CA ARG A 89 17.47 -13.38 -19.04
C ARG A 89 18.65 -13.18 -18.11
N TRP A 90 19.09 -14.26 -17.49
CA TRP A 90 20.35 -14.27 -16.76
C TRP A 90 21.54 -14.23 -17.73
N ASN A 91 22.46 -13.29 -17.54
CA ASN A 91 23.66 -13.17 -18.39
C ASN A 91 24.98 -13.60 -17.70
N GLY A 92 24.90 -14.12 -16.47
CA GLY A 92 26.07 -14.48 -15.66
C GLY A 92 26.43 -13.45 -14.57
N ASP A 93 25.89 -12.23 -14.65
CA ASP A 93 26.17 -11.16 -13.68
C ASP A 93 24.90 -10.43 -13.22
N VAL A 94 23.98 -10.12 -14.13
CA VAL A 94 22.71 -9.45 -13.85
C VAL A 94 21.55 -10.11 -14.62
N PHE A 95 20.32 -9.84 -14.17
CA PHE A 95 19.14 -10.13 -14.97
C PHE A 95 18.92 -9.00 -15.98
N ALA A 96 19.08 -9.30 -17.26
CA ALA A 96 18.86 -8.36 -18.35
C ALA A 96 17.40 -8.43 -18.82
N ALA A 97 16.73 -7.28 -18.86
CA ALA A 97 15.36 -7.17 -19.33
C ALA A 97 15.26 -7.46 -20.83
N GLU A 98 14.16 -8.10 -21.23
CA GLU A 98 13.78 -8.34 -22.62
C GLU A 98 12.55 -7.50 -22.99
N GLU A 99 12.18 -7.47 -24.27
CA GLU A 99 11.00 -6.72 -24.75
C GLU A 99 9.70 -7.50 -24.53
N GLN A 100 9.80 -8.83 -24.39
CA GLN A 100 8.67 -9.74 -24.30
C GLN A 100 8.01 -9.69 -22.92
N LEU A 101 6.69 -9.85 -22.90
CA LEU A 101 5.93 -10.11 -21.67
C LEU A 101 5.76 -11.61 -21.46
N ALA A 102 5.81 -12.06 -20.21
CA ALA A 102 5.53 -13.45 -19.85
C ALA A 102 4.04 -13.77 -20.04
N PRO A 103 3.68 -14.86 -20.77
CA PRO A 103 2.29 -15.27 -20.91
C PRO A 103 1.60 -15.53 -19.56
N ASP A 104 2.31 -16.10 -18.58
CA ASP A 104 1.81 -16.32 -17.22
C ASP A 104 1.35 -15.01 -16.55
N TYR A 105 2.03 -13.89 -16.81
CA TYR A 105 1.64 -12.60 -16.25
C TYR A 105 0.29 -12.11 -16.81
N LEU A 106 -0.03 -12.43 -18.07
CA LEU A 106 -1.23 -11.99 -18.77
C LEU A 106 -2.44 -12.92 -18.56
N GLN A 107 -2.25 -14.09 -17.96
CA GLN A 107 -3.35 -15.01 -17.69
C GLN A 107 -4.31 -14.40 -16.65
N ALA A 108 -5.59 -14.35 -17.00
CA ALA A 108 -6.64 -13.92 -16.09
C ALA A 108 -6.74 -14.88 -14.90
N SER A 109 -6.70 -14.35 -13.68
CA SER A 109 -6.99 -15.12 -12.48
C SER A 109 -8.49 -15.37 -12.36
N GLY A 110 -8.86 -16.60 -12.03
CA GLY A 110 -10.26 -17.00 -11.77
C GLY A 110 -10.75 -16.71 -10.35
N GLY A 111 -9.87 -16.27 -9.44
CA GLY A 111 -10.22 -15.95 -8.06
C GLY A 111 -10.78 -14.52 -7.92
N SER A 112 -11.92 -14.37 -7.25
CA SER A 112 -12.57 -13.08 -6.99
C SER A 112 -12.73 -12.83 -5.49
N ASP A 113 -11.63 -12.70 -4.77
CA ASP A 113 -11.68 -12.11 -3.43
C ASP A 113 -11.68 -10.58 -3.63
N GLY A 114 -12.79 -9.94 -3.28
CA GLY A 114 -12.86 -8.49 -3.27
C GLY A 114 -12.00 -7.97 -2.12
N VAL A 115 -11.12 -7.01 -2.43
CA VAL A 115 -10.29 -6.36 -1.42
C VAL A 115 -10.59 -4.88 -1.42
N VAL A 116 -10.82 -4.33 -0.23
CA VAL A 116 -10.77 -2.89 -0.03
C VAL A 116 -9.32 -2.52 0.21
N GLN A 117 -8.81 -1.70 -0.70
CA GLN A 117 -7.52 -1.04 -0.55
C GLN A 117 -7.79 0.40 -0.11
N ALA A 118 -7.29 0.74 1.06
CA ALA A 118 -7.37 2.09 1.58
C ALA A 118 -5.98 2.69 1.79
N ARG A 119 -5.83 3.94 1.43
CA ARG A 119 -4.62 4.73 1.65
C ARG A 119 -5.01 6.03 2.31
N GLY A 120 -4.16 6.54 3.20
CA GLY A 120 -4.37 7.85 3.77
C GLY A 120 -3.11 8.42 4.37
N GLU A 121 -3.10 9.72 4.56
CA GLU A 121 -2.00 10.44 5.18
C GLU A 121 -2.49 11.54 6.11
N ILE A 122 -1.69 11.81 7.13
CA ILE A 122 -1.82 12.93 8.04
C ILE A 122 -0.45 13.57 8.27
N LEU A 123 -0.45 14.89 8.46
CA LEU A 123 0.73 15.63 8.88
C LEU A 123 0.60 16.01 10.36
N HIS A 124 1.45 15.43 11.19
CA HIS A 124 1.54 15.77 12.60
C HIS A 124 2.47 16.96 12.82
N PRO A 125 2.20 17.83 13.81
CA PRO A 125 3.21 18.78 14.28
C PRO A 125 4.44 18.02 14.77
N ALA A 126 5.63 18.60 14.64
CA ALA A 126 6.85 18.05 15.23
C ALA A 126 6.94 18.47 16.71
N SER A 127 6.25 17.73 17.59
CA SER A 127 6.17 18.03 19.02
C SER A 127 6.34 16.77 19.87
N GLU A 128 6.67 16.91 21.15
CA GLU A 128 6.69 15.78 22.11
C GLU A 128 5.29 15.21 22.38
N ALA A 129 4.24 15.99 22.11
CA ALA A 129 2.86 15.54 22.21
C ALA A 129 2.40 14.71 21.00
N THR A 130 3.23 14.60 19.95
CA THR A 130 2.88 13.84 18.74
C THR A 130 2.66 12.37 19.07
N ARG A 131 1.58 11.80 18.54
CA ARG A 131 1.21 10.39 18.70
C ARG A 131 1.06 9.78 17.33
N ILE A 132 1.83 8.72 17.08
CA ILE A 132 1.84 7.99 15.82
C ILE A 132 0.94 6.77 15.95
N GLY A 133 0.08 6.56 14.96
CA GLY A 133 -0.81 5.41 14.89
C GLY A 133 -2.26 5.70 15.27
N GLU A 134 -2.60 6.87 15.81
CA GLU A 134 -4.01 7.24 16.07
C GLU A 134 -4.81 7.30 14.76
N PHE A 135 -4.21 7.86 13.70
CA PHE A 135 -4.81 7.89 12.37
C PHE A 135 -4.96 6.48 11.79
N THR A 136 -3.90 5.67 11.89
CA THR A 136 -3.93 4.24 11.52
C THR A 136 -5.04 3.49 12.25
N ALA A 137 -5.20 3.68 13.57
CA ALA A 137 -6.26 3.06 14.36
C ALA A 137 -7.65 3.52 13.92
N ALA A 138 -7.83 4.79 13.56
CA ALA A 138 -9.09 5.31 13.02
C ALA A 138 -9.45 4.65 11.69
N LEU A 139 -8.48 4.49 10.78
CA LEU A 139 -8.68 3.84 9.49
C LEU A 139 -9.06 2.35 9.64
N PHE A 140 -8.35 1.61 10.49
CA PHE A 140 -8.68 0.22 10.79
C PHE A 140 -10.07 0.10 11.42
N ARG A 141 -10.42 0.96 12.38
CA ARG A 141 -11.73 0.91 13.03
C ARG A 141 -12.87 1.17 12.04
N GLU A 142 -12.67 2.09 11.11
CA GLU A 142 -13.65 2.38 10.07
C GLU A 142 -13.85 1.21 9.11
N LEU A 143 -12.77 0.56 8.69
CA LEU A 143 -12.84 -0.48 7.65
C LEU A 143 -12.93 -1.91 8.18
N THR A 144 -12.69 -2.13 9.46
CA THR A 144 -12.68 -3.47 10.06
C THR A 144 -13.49 -3.55 11.35
N GLY A 145 -14.07 -2.43 11.80
CA GLY A 145 -14.85 -2.36 13.04
C GLY A 145 -14.00 -2.39 14.32
N ALA A 146 -12.68 -2.55 14.23
CA ALA A 146 -11.77 -2.64 15.37
C ALA A 146 -10.46 -1.90 15.10
N GLU A 147 -9.75 -1.54 16.18
CA GLU A 147 -8.35 -1.12 16.08
C GLU A 147 -7.47 -2.29 15.62
N PRO A 148 -6.24 -2.02 15.15
CA PRO A 148 -5.28 -3.07 14.89
C PRO A 148 -5.05 -3.96 16.12
N SER A 149 -4.68 -5.21 15.85
CA SER A 149 -4.34 -6.19 16.88
C SER A 149 -2.86 -6.11 17.26
N GLY A 150 -1.99 -5.73 16.32
CA GLY A 150 -0.55 -5.71 16.53
C GLY A 150 0.23 -4.93 15.49
N TRP A 151 1.51 -4.67 15.78
CA TRP A 151 2.44 -4.02 14.88
C TRP A 151 3.86 -4.63 14.97
N GLY A 152 4.63 -4.51 13.90
CA GLY A 152 6.00 -5.04 13.85
C GLY A 152 6.78 -4.52 12.65
N ILE A 153 8.08 -4.82 12.60
CA ILE A 153 8.97 -4.41 11.50
C ILE A 153 9.25 -5.55 10.51
N HIS A 154 8.74 -6.74 10.82
CA HIS A 154 8.83 -7.96 10.03
C HIS A 154 7.55 -8.79 10.24
N GLU A 155 7.33 -9.75 9.35
CA GLU A 155 6.29 -10.77 9.50
C GLU A 155 6.88 -12.08 10.04
N PRO A 156 6.16 -12.79 10.94
CA PRO A 156 4.90 -12.40 11.55
C PRO A 156 5.10 -11.28 12.59
N VAL A 157 4.04 -10.50 12.79
CA VAL A 157 4.02 -9.39 13.74
C VAL A 157 4.08 -9.90 15.18
N SER A 158 4.91 -9.28 16.04
CA SER A 158 5.13 -9.70 17.43
C SER A 158 4.55 -8.76 18.49
N GLU A 159 4.45 -7.46 18.22
CA GLU A 159 4.05 -6.49 19.25
C GLU A 159 2.53 -6.31 19.28
N PRO A 160 1.91 -6.20 20.47
CA PRO A 160 0.51 -5.81 20.57
C PRO A 160 0.32 -4.37 20.10
N TRP A 161 -0.89 -4.03 19.66
CA TRP A 161 -1.20 -2.65 19.29
C TRP A 161 -1.13 -1.73 20.52
N ASP A 162 -0.09 -0.91 20.58
CA ASP A 162 0.16 0.07 21.63
C ASP A 162 0.74 1.33 20.98
N ILE A 163 -0.08 2.38 20.95
CA ILE A 163 0.26 3.68 20.35
C ILE A 163 1.48 4.30 21.03
N ALA A 164 1.66 4.12 22.35
CA ALA A 164 2.80 4.68 23.06
C ALA A 164 4.10 3.94 22.68
N ALA A 165 4.06 2.62 22.60
CA ALA A 165 5.19 1.81 22.16
C ALA A 165 5.58 2.11 20.70
N LEU A 166 4.58 2.18 19.81
CA LEU A 166 4.75 2.53 18.41
C LEU A 166 5.33 3.95 18.23
N THR A 167 4.79 4.93 18.96
CA THR A 167 5.29 6.31 18.93
C THR A 167 6.75 6.38 19.39
N ARG A 168 7.10 5.68 20.47
CA ARG A 168 8.49 5.61 20.95
C ARG A 168 9.42 4.99 19.90
N TYR A 169 9.02 3.89 19.27
CA TYR A 169 9.82 3.26 18.22
C TYR A 169 10.10 4.23 17.05
N CYS A 170 9.08 4.92 16.57
CA CYS A 170 9.22 5.93 15.51
C CYS A 170 10.12 7.10 15.94
N TYR A 171 10.00 7.54 17.19
CA TYR A 171 10.85 8.59 17.74
C TYR A 171 12.33 8.18 17.81
N GLU A 172 12.62 6.97 18.28
CA GLU A 172 13.99 6.42 18.38
C GLU A 172 14.62 6.14 17.00
N THR A 173 13.79 5.84 16.00
CA THR A 173 14.23 5.61 14.62
C THR A 173 14.52 6.92 13.87
N ALA A 174 13.93 8.04 14.30
CA ALA A 174 14.10 9.32 13.62
C ALA A 174 15.58 9.75 13.58
N PRO A 175 16.08 10.30 12.45
CA PRO A 175 15.33 10.80 11.31
C PRO A 175 15.03 9.77 10.21
N MET A 176 15.35 8.49 10.40
CA MET A 176 15.13 7.46 9.40
C MET A 176 13.64 7.15 9.26
N THR A 177 13.22 6.84 8.05
CA THR A 177 11.84 6.43 7.78
C THR A 177 11.54 5.10 8.45
N SER A 178 10.52 5.08 9.31
CA SER A 178 9.99 3.84 9.87
C SER A 178 8.97 3.25 8.89
N ASN A 179 9.12 1.97 8.56
CA ASN A 179 8.13 1.19 7.83
C ASN A 179 7.65 0.09 8.77
N ILE A 180 6.37 0.15 9.14
CA ILE A 180 5.79 -0.67 10.21
C ILE A 180 4.64 -1.45 9.61
N ILE A 181 4.67 -2.75 9.83
CA ILE A 181 3.61 -3.68 9.47
C ILE A 181 2.57 -3.61 10.58
N VAL A 182 1.31 -3.48 10.19
CA VAL A 182 0.17 -3.39 11.10
C VAL A 182 -0.81 -4.49 10.73
N VAL A 183 -1.25 -5.28 11.70
CA VAL A 183 -2.23 -6.35 11.46
C VAL A 183 -3.47 -6.12 12.30
N GLY A 184 -4.62 -6.39 11.72
CA GLY A 184 -5.92 -6.24 12.37
C GLY A 184 -6.72 -7.53 12.32
N ARG A 185 -7.94 -7.46 12.83
CA ARG A 185 -8.91 -8.55 12.71
C ARG A 185 -9.49 -8.57 11.27
N PRO A 186 -10.12 -9.68 10.87
CA PRO A 186 -10.92 -9.67 9.65
C PRO A 186 -12.00 -8.60 9.69
N ARG A 187 -12.40 -8.08 8.53
CA ARG A 187 -13.57 -7.20 8.42
C ARG A 187 -14.82 -7.99 8.86
N PRO A 188 -15.84 -7.37 9.46
CA PRO A 188 -17.07 -8.07 9.84
C PRO A 188 -17.68 -8.78 8.63
N GLY A 189 -18.02 -10.07 8.79
CA GLY A 189 -18.55 -10.91 7.70
C GLY A 189 -17.49 -11.52 6.77
N THR A 190 -16.21 -11.42 7.13
CA THR A 190 -15.06 -11.94 6.35
C THR A 190 -14.15 -12.79 7.24
N GLU A 191 -13.20 -13.53 6.65
CA GLU A 191 -12.35 -14.48 7.39
C GLU A 191 -10.87 -14.09 7.39
N VAL A 192 -10.41 -13.33 6.39
CA VAL A 192 -8.99 -12.99 6.25
C VAL A 192 -8.61 -11.77 7.11
N PRO A 193 -7.60 -11.88 8.01
CA PRO A 193 -7.11 -10.76 8.80
C PRO A 193 -6.63 -9.60 7.94
N SER A 194 -6.96 -8.37 8.35
CA SER A 194 -6.49 -7.15 7.68
C SER A 194 -4.99 -6.93 7.88
N ILE A 195 -4.33 -6.37 6.87
CA ILE A 195 -2.90 -6.04 6.90
C ILE A 195 -2.68 -4.64 6.34
N GLY A 196 -1.78 -3.89 6.96
CA GLY A 196 -1.38 -2.58 6.49
C GLY A 196 0.10 -2.32 6.68
N VAL A 197 0.58 -1.30 5.97
CA VAL A 197 1.92 -0.75 6.16
C VAL A 197 1.79 0.73 6.49
N LEU A 198 2.30 1.07 7.67
CA LEU A 198 2.44 2.41 8.20
C LEU A 198 3.84 2.93 7.90
N THR A 199 3.92 4.04 7.18
CA THR A 199 5.17 4.75 6.88
C THR A 199 5.21 6.05 7.66
N VAL A 200 6.30 6.26 8.41
CA VAL A 200 6.47 7.45 9.25
C VAL A 200 7.78 8.13 8.85
N THR A 201 7.68 9.38 8.41
CA THR A 201 8.85 10.16 7.98
C THR A 201 8.83 11.55 8.62
N ARG A 202 9.95 11.92 9.25
CA ARG A 202 10.14 13.27 9.76
C ARG A 202 10.65 14.18 8.63
N SER A 203 9.95 15.28 8.39
CA SER A 203 10.38 16.32 7.45
C SER A 203 10.59 17.65 8.18
N ALA A 204 10.98 18.69 7.42
CA ALA A 204 11.07 20.04 7.94
C ALA A 204 9.70 20.63 8.35
N THR A 205 8.59 20.10 7.81
CA THR A 205 7.24 20.63 8.05
C THR A 205 6.48 19.90 9.16
N GLY A 206 6.99 18.77 9.65
CA GLY A 206 6.32 17.96 10.66
C GLY A 206 6.70 16.48 10.56
N VAL A 207 5.84 15.63 11.11
CA VAL A 207 5.96 14.17 10.98
C VAL A 207 4.83 13.68 10.10
N HIS A 208 5.19 13.11 8.95
CA HIS A 208 4.25 12.52 8.01
C HIS A 208 3.95 11.09 8.45
N GLU A 209 2.68 10.79 8.66
CA GLU A 209 2.17 9.44 8.88
C GLU A 209 1.31 9.07 7.68
N SER A 210 1.69 8.04 6.93
CA SER A 210 0.88 7.48 5.86
C SER A 210 0.64 5.99 6.11
N VAL A 211 -0.54 5.51 5.73
CA VAL A 211 -0.91 4.10 5.87
C VAL A 211 -1.52 3.61 4.58
N GLU A 212 -1.15 2.40 4.19
CA GLU A 212 -1.85 1.60 3.21
C GLU A 212 -2.41 0.36 3.91
N LEU A 213 -3.69 0.07 3.74
CA LEU A 213 -4.43 -0.99 4.41
C LEU A 213 -5.18 -1.82 3.37
N PHE A 214 -5.04 -3.15 3.46
CA PHE A 214 -5.86 -4.12 2.77
C PHE A 214 -6.76 -4.83 3.77
N CYS A 215 -8.04 -4.96 3.44
CA CYS A 215 -8.97 -5.84 4.14
C CYS A 215 -9.91 -6.52 3.16
N GLU A 216 -10.33 -7.74 3.49
CA GLU A 216 -11.27 -8.51 2.68
C GLU A 216 -12.63 -7.80 2.63
N ALA A 217 -13.27 -7.86 1.47
CA ALA A 217 -14.58 -7.29 1.22
C ALA A 217 -15.30 -8.14 0.16
N VAL A 218 -16.25 -8.97 0.60
CA VAL A 218 -17.05 -9.84 -0.29
C VAL A 218 -17.83 -9.00 -1.31
N ASP A 219 -18.40 -7.90 -0.84
CA ASP A 219 -19.07 -6.90 -1.67
C ASP A 219 -18.30 -5.58 -1.63
N PRO A 220 -18.38 -4.76 -2.68
CA PRO A 220 -17.83 -3.41 -2.61
C PRO A 220 -18.58 -2.57 -1.55
N LEU A 221 -17.91 -1.56 -1.00
CA LEU A 221 -18.40 -0.71 0.10
C LEU A 221 -19.67 0.04 -0.30
N SER A 222 -20.75 -0.13 0.47
CA SER A 222 -22.04 0.54 0.31
C SER A 222 -21.93 2.07 0.39
N GLU A 223 -22.94 2.79 -0.10
CA GLU A 223 -22.94 4.26 -0.05
C GLU A 223 -22.84 4.79 1.39
N ASP A 224 -23.48 4.12 2.35
CA ASP A 224 -23.42 4.45 3.77
C ASP A 224 -22.01 4.24 4.35
N GLU A 225 -21.32 3.15 3.96
CA GLU A 225 -19.93 2.90 4.36
C GLU A 225 -18.98 3.94 3.75
N LEU A 226 -19.18 4.33 2.49
CA LEU A 226 -18.37 5.38 1.85
C LEU A 226 -18.61 6.75 2.49
N ALA A 227 -19.85 7.06 2.89
CA ALA A 227 -20.18 8.26 3.63
C ALA A 227 -19.57 8.22 5.05
N SER A 228 -19.67 7.09 5.75
CA SER A 228 -19.03 6.90 7.06
C SER A 228 -17.52 7.11 6.95
N PHE A 229 -16.87 6.52 5.95
CA PHE A 229 -15.44 6.66 5.68
C PHE A 229 -15.00 8.13 5.57
N GLY A 230 -15.66 8.92 4.71
CA GLY A 230 -15.33 10.34 4.57
C GLY A 230 -15.51 11.14 5.88
N SER A 231 -16.49 10.74 6.70
CA SER A 231 -16.74 11.38 8.00
C SER A 231 -15.68 10.98 9.05
N ALA A 232 -15.23 9.72 9.03
CA ALA A 232 -14.16 9.22 9.88
C ALA A 232 -12.82 9.87 9.53
N MET A 233 -12.48 9.98 8.24
CA MET A 233 -11.24 10.62 7.79
C MET A 233 -11.19 12.11 8.16
N HIS A 234 -12.33 12.81 8.14
CA HIS A 234 -12.42 14.18 8.64
C HIS A 234 -12.15 14.28 10.15
N ARG A 235 -12.79 13.42 10.96
CA ARG A 235 -12.55 13.37 12.41
C ARG A 235 -11.11 13.00 12.76
N ALA A 236 -10.50 12.14 11.95
CA ALA A 236 -9.11 11.73 12.09
C ALA A 236 -8.12 12.74 11.49
N HIS A 237 -8.58 13.91 11.04
CA HIS A 237 -7.75 14.99 10.48
C HIS A 237 -6.87 14.55 9.30
N ALA A 238 -7.35 13.59 8.50
CA ALA A 238 -6.63 13.15 7.31
C ALA A 238 -6.37 14.35 6.39
N ARG A 239 -5.16 14.41 5.83
CA ARG A 239 -4.80 15.37 4.79
C ARG A 239 -5.36 14.92 3.44
N THR A 240 -5.18 13.64 3.12
CA THR A 240 -5.89 12.95 2.04
C THR A 240 -6.18 11.51 2.45
N ALA A 241 -7.22 10.92 1.88
CA ALA A 241 -7.45 9.48 1.95
C ALA A 241 -8.19 8.98 0.70
N LEU A 242 -7.99 7.72 0.36
CA LEU A 242 -8.61 7.06 -0.79
C LEU A 242 -8.97 5.64 -0.37
N ALA A 243 -10.24 5.28 -0.52
CA ALA A 243 -10.70 3.90 -0.46
C ALA A 243 -11.11 3.46 -1.87
N GLY A 244 -10.65 2.28 -2.27
CA GLY A 244 -10.96 1.69 -3.55
C GLY A 244 -11.11 0.18 -3.46
N HIS A 245 -11.58 -0.41 -4.55
CA HIS A 245 -11.75 -1.85 -4.70
C HIS A 245 -10.68 -2.39 -5.61
N THR A 246 -10.01 -3.44 -5.18
CA THR A 246 -9.10 -4.21 -6.02
C THR A 246 -9.58 -5.65 -6.05
N MET A 247 -9.40 -6.28 -7.20
CA MET A 247 -9.75 -7.68 -7.44
C MET A 247 -8.47 -8.50 -7.53
N LEU A 248 -8.60 -9.83 -7.55
CA LEU A 248 -7.52 -10.77 -7.84
C LEU A 248 -6.41 -10.81 -6.78
N LEU A 249 -6.65 -10.27 -5.57
CA LEU A 249 -5.76 -10.38 -4.42
C LEU A 249 -6.28 -11.44 -3.44
N GLU A 250 -5.92 -12.70 -3.72
CA GLU A 250 -6.28 -13.82 -2.86
C GLU A 250 -5.55 -13.72 -1.51
N GLN A 251 -6.30 -13.84 -0.40
CA GLN A 251 -5.78 -13.67 0.97
C GLN A 251 -5.01 -12.34 1.18
N LEU A 252 -5.44 -11.25 0.53
CA LEU A 252 -4.79 -9.93 0.58
C LEU A 252 -3.33 -9.92 0.07
N ALA A 253 -2.95 -10.91 -0.74
CA ALA A 253 -1.60 -11.07 -1.25
C ALA A 253 -1.54 -10.87 -2.77
N SER A 254 -0.47 -10.22 -3.23
CA SER A 254 -0.27 -9.87 -4.64
C SER A 254 0.34 -11.04 -5.42
N PRO A 255 -0.33 -11.57 -6.47
CA PRO A 255 0.23 -12.58 -7.35
C PRO A 255 1.20 -11.98 -8.38
N ALA A 256 2.10 -12.79 -8.95
CA ALA A 256 3.01 -12.39 -10.04
C ALA A 256 2.28 -12.29 -11.40
N ARG A 257 1.16 -11.58 -11.45
CA ARG A 257 0.24 -11.48 -12.60
C ARG A 257 -0.39 -10.11 -12.68
N PHE A 258 -0.97 -9.78 -13.83
CA PHE A 258 -1.71 -8.54 -13.99
C PHE A 258 -3.00 -8.56 -13.18
N THR A 259 -3.07 -7.73 -12.14
CA THR A 259 -4.26 -7.57 -11.29
C THR A 259 -5.07 -6.31 -11.57
N GLY A 260 -4.64 -5.49 -12.54
CA GLY A 260 -5.18 -4.16 -12.76
C GLY A 260 -4.78 -3.17 -11.65
N VAL A 261 -5.54 -2.08 -11.54
CA VAL A 261 -5.36 -1.04 -10.52
C VAL A 261 -6.59 -0.99 -9.63
N SER A 262 -6.42 -0.54 -8.39
CA SER A 262 -7.57 -0.28 -7.52
C SER A 262 -8.46 0.81 -8.12
N VAL A 263 -9.75 0.49 -8.22
CA VAL A 263 -10.78 1.40 -8.70
C VAL A 263 -11.21 2.28 -7.53
N PRO A 264 -11.04 3.61 -7.61
CA PRO A 264 -11.51 4.53 -6.57
C PRO A 264 -12.99 4.35 -6.26
N ALA A 265 -13.34 4.28 -4.98
CA ALA A 265 -14.72 4.27 -4.50
C ALA A 265 -15.05 5.52 -3.68
N CYS A 266 -14.11 6.00 -2.86
CA CYS A 266 -14.23 7.28 -2.14
C CYS A 266 -12.87 7.97 -2.02
N ALA A 267 -12.78 9.20 -2.51
CA ALA A 267 -11.65 10.09 -2.28
C ALA A 267 -12.01 11.13 -1.23
N PHE A 268 -11.06 11.42 -0.33
CA PHE A 268 -11.19 12.37 0.75
C PHE A 268 -10.04 13.38 0.70
N PHE A 269 -10.38 14.66 0.79
CA PHE A 269 -9.44 15.78 0.81
C PHE A 269 -9.68 16.60 2.09
N GLY A 270 -8.68 16.64 2.96
CA GLY A 270 -8.70 17.36 4.22
C GLY A 270 -8.74 18.88 4.04
N PRO A 271 -8.97 19.64 5.12
CA PRO A 271 -9.07 21.10 5.04
C PRO A 271 -7.82 21.76 4.44
N GLU A 272 -6.63 21.20 4.70
CA GLU A 272 -5.38 21.68 4.14
C GLU A 272 -5.36 21.60 2.61
N ALA A 273 -5.81 20.48 2.03
CA ALA A 273 -5.86 20.27 0.59
C ALA A 273 -6.81 21.27 -0.11
N LEU A 274 -7.80 21.80 0.63
CA LEU A 274 -8.77 22.77 0.12
C LEU A 274 -8.35 24.23 0.37
N LYS A 275 -7.26 24.51 1.09
CA LYS A 275 -6.88 25.90 1.48
C LYS A 275 -6.72 26.83 0.28
N GLN A 276 -6.13 26.33 -0.81
CA GLN A 276 -5.85 27.15 -2.01
C GLN A 276 -7.06 27.28 -2.94
N PHE A 277 -7.82 26.19 -3.12
CA PHE A 277 -8.94 26.13 -4.06
C PHE A 277 -10.26 26.62 -3.45
N GLY A 278 -10.43 26.46 -2.14
CA GLY A 278 -11.64 26.80 -1.41
C GLY A 278 -12.68 25.65 -1.42
N PRO A 279 -13.36 25.36 -0.29
CA PRO A 279 -14.28 24.23 -0.20
C PRO A 279 -15.44 24.25 -1.21
N GLN A 280 -16.05 25.41 -1.45
CA GLN A 280 -17.20 25.52 -2.36
C GLN A 280 -16.81 25.33 -3.83
N GLN A 281 -15.64 25.84 -4.24
CA GLN A 281 -15.13 25.62 -5.58
C GLN A 281 -14.77 24.15 -5.77
N ALA A 282 -14.17 23.53 -4.76
CA ALA A 282 -13.81 22.11 -4.78
C ALA A 282 -15.05 21.22 -4.93
N LEU A 283 -16.12 21.53 -4.19
CA LEU A 283 -17.41 20.86 -4.31
C LEU A 283 -17.98 20.97 -5.74
N ALA A 284 -17.98 22.18 -6.31
CA ALA A 284 -18.46 22.40 -7.67
C ALA A 284 -17.62 21.65 -8.73
N ALA A 285 -16.29 21.58 -8.54
CA ALA A 285 -15.38 20.88 -9.45
C ALA A 285 -15.49 19.35 -9.40
N ALA A 286 -15.87 18.80 -8.24
CA ALA A 286 -15.98 17.36 -7.99
C ALA A 286 -17.32 16.76 -8.41
N GLY A 287 -18.35 17.59 -8.64
CA GLY A 287 -19.64 17.14 -9.18
C GLY A 287 -20.63 16.61 -8.13
N GLU A 288 -21.68 15.95 -8.60
CA GLU A 288 -22.89 15.65 -7.81
C GLU A 288 -22.68 14.65 -6.66
N ARG A 289 -21.66 13.79 -6.77
CA ARG A 289 -21.34 12.77 -5.75
C ARG A 289 -20.32 13.25 -4.72
N ALA A 290 -20.03 14.54 -4.74
CA ALA A 290 -19.19 15.20 -3.77
C ALA A 290 -20.01 15.84 -2.66
N ARG A 291 -19.46 15.85 -1.45
CA ARG A 291 -20.05 16.55 -0.30
C ARG A 291 -18.98 17.18 0.55
N LEU A 292 -19.35 18.30 1.18
CA LEU A 292 -18.54 18.89 2.23
C LEU A 292 -18.81 18.18 3.56
N VAL A 293 -17.73 17.89 4.28
CA VAL A 293 -17.76 17.26 5.61
C VAL A 293 -17.17 18.25 6.61
N GLY A 294 -17.79 18.37 7.78
CA GLY A 294 -17.41 19.35 8.80
C GLY A 294 -18.10 20.70 8.62
N VAL A 295 -17.69 21.68 9.44
CA VAL A 295 -18.26 23.04 9.47
C VAL A 295 -17.17 24.08 9.21
N PRO A 296 -17.50 25.23 8.61
CA PRO A 296 -16.52 26.31 8.43
C PRO A 296 -15.84 26.73 9.75
N PRO A 297 -14.54 27.04 9.74
CA PRO A 297 -13.63 27.05 8.59
C PRO A 297 -12.99 25.69 8.28
N LEU A 298 -13.25 24.65 9.07
CA LEU A 298 -12.66 23.32 8.93
C LEU A 298 -13.59 22.40 8.14
N GLN A 299 -13.55 22.55 6.81
CA GLN A 299 -14.31 21.69 5.90
C GLN A 299 -13.39 20.81 5.08
N SER A 300 -13.84 19.59 4.83
CA SER A 300 -13.21 18.62 3.95
C SER A 300 -14.13 18.27 2.79
N LEU A 301 -13.56 17.71 1.72
CA LEU A 301 -14.31 17.24 0.56
C LEU A 301 -14.26 15.71 0.55
N ALA A 302 -15.42 15.07 0.54
CA ALA A 302 -15.54 13.63 0.28
C ALA A 302 -16.25 13.44 -1.07
N VAL A 303 -15.66 12.63 -1.95
CA VAL A 303 -16.17 12.35 -3.30
C VAL A 303 -16.33 10.84 -3.44
N THR A 304 -17.54 10.39 -3.77
CA THR A 304 -17.78 8.96 -4.04
C THR A 304 -17.89 8.72 -5.53
N TYR A 305 -17.39 7.57 -5.99
CA TYR A 305 -17.41 7.20 -7.40
C TYR A 305 -18.35 6.03 -7.65
N HIS A 306 -18.88 5.95 -8.86
CA HIS A 306 -19.70 4.82 -9.27
C HIS A 306 -18.84 3.57 -9.46
N ARG A 307 -19.39 2.39 -9.14
CA ARG A 307 -18.66 1.11 -9.23
C ARG A 307 -18.50 0.59 -10.65
N ASP A 308 -19.45 0.90 -11.52
CA ASP A 308 -19.51 0.40 -12.90
C ASP A 308 -19.62 1.60 -13.86
N PRO A 309 -18.70 1.76 -14.82
CA PRO A 309 -18.87 2.68 -15.94
C PRO A 309 -19.88 2.13 -16.96
N ALA A 310 -21.06 1.70 -16.53
CA ALA A 310 -22.10 1.30 -17.45
C ALA A 310 -22.62 2.53 -18.22
N GLY A 311 -22.42 2.53 -19.55
CA GLY A 311 -22.94 3.55 -20.47
C GLY A 311 -21.94 4.65 -20.87
N VAL A 312 -22.40 5.90 -20.95
CA VAL A 312 -21.63 7.10 -21.37
C VAL A 312 -20.78 7.68 -20.21
N ARG A 313 -20.73 7.01 -19.06
CA ARG A 313 -20.05 7.50 -17.86
C ARG A 313 -18.54 7.27 -17.94
N ARG A 314 -17.77 8.21 -17.40
CA ARG A 314 -16.31 8.09 -17.33
C ARG A 314 -15.91 7.04 -16.31
N HIS A 315 -14.73 6.46 -16.49
CA HIS A 315 -14.20 5.49 -15.53
C HIS A 315 -13.84 6.22 -14.21
N PRO A 316 -14.10 5.65 -13.02
CA PRO A 316 -13.79 6.27 -11.73
C PRO A 316 -12.35 6.76 -11.59
N LEU A 317 -11.40 6.02 -12.17
CA LEU A 317 -9.99 6.39 -12.19
C LEU A 317 -9.73 7.69 -12.96
N ASP A 318 -10.43 7.89 -14.08
CA ASP A 318 -10.30 9.10 -14.89
C ASP A 318 -10.90 10.30 -14.16
N GLU A 319 -12.09 10.12 -13.57
CA GLU A 319 -12.76 11.14 -12.76
C GLU A 319 -11.91 11.55 -11.56
N PHE A 320 -11.32 10.59 -10.86
CA PHE A 320 -10.40 10.84 -9.75
C PHE A 320 -9.15 11.58 -10.21
N THR A 321 -8.49 11.12 -11.27
CA THR A 321 -7.24 11.73 -11.78
C THR A 321 -7.47 13.18 -12.23
N GLU A 322 -8.56 13.44 -12.94
CA GLU A 322 -8.94 14.79 -13.35
C GLU A 322 -9.20 15.71 -12.14
N LEU A 323 -9.91 15.21 -11.13
CA LEU A 323 -10.19 15.98 -9.91
C LEU A 323 -8.90 16.32 -9.16
N VAL A 324 -8.01 15.35 -8.95
CA VAL A 324 -6.72 15.62 -8.29
C VAL A 324 -5.94 16.69 -9.07
N GLY A 325 -5.96 16.64 -10.41
CA GLY A 325 -5.32 17.65 -11.25
C GLY A 325 -5.89 19.04 -11.05
N LYS A 326 -7.22 19.16 -10.96
CA LYS A 326 -7.90 20.44 -10.66
C LYS A 326 -7.52 20.96 -9.28
N LEU A 327 -7.54 20.12 -8.26
CA LEU A 327 -7.25 20.52 -6.87
C LEU A 327 -5.77 20.86 -6.65
N ALA A 328 -4.85 20.21 -7.38
CA ALA A 328 -3.43 20.51 -7.36
C ALA A 328 -3.05 21.78 -8.15
N GLY A 329 -4.02 22.49 -8.76
CA GLY A 329 -3.79 23.72 -9.52
C GLY A 329 -3.35 23.50 -10.97
N GLY A 330 -3.68 22.34 -11.57
CA GLY A 330 -3.49 22.08 -13.00
C GLY A 330 -2.07 21.72 -13.43
N LYS A 331 -1.18 21.34 -12.51
CA LYS A 331 0.16 20.83 -12.84
C LYS A 331 0.24 19.33 -12.55
N PHE A 332 0.09 18.54 -13.62
CA PHE A 332 0.73 17.25 -13.77
C PHE A 332 1.76 17.35 -14.89
#